data_AF-A0AAN8CRT7-F1
#
_entry.id   AF-A0AAN8CRT7-F1
#
_cell.length_a   1.000
_cell.length_b   1.000
_cell.length_c   1.000
_cell.angle_alpha   90.00
_cell.angle_beta   90.00
_cell.angle_gamma   90.00
#
_symmetry.space_group_name_H-M   'P 1'
#
loop_
_entity.id
_entity.type
_entity.pdbx_description
1 polymer ?
#
loop_
_entity_poly.entity_id
_entity_poly.type
_entity_poly.pdbx_seq_one_letter_code
_entity_poly.pdbx_strand_id
1 'polypeptide(L)'
;MIAKRSSAVQSKRITHGSQRGGVGPSGDQRAGGSQRSSSSTSPSLQVHLYFFPATKNATIIHITASHISAENVCIQAGKKCGILPVHQSLFALASSDLSCWYPPSHMFNTEENLQVHFRVRFSFENWFGQGPRTSYRFSLTRDTISPVLHYSVIDYLFTQLRSDFIASEAGVCPPLSAQEECLGLAVLDLWRMAKERHQSVRELCKTVSYKSCLPKLHRHDIQRRNRLDRFRIRNTLKRFLKKLGNCSIDESSLKLKYLIELAGIEPSLGSETFQVNSSPSHSTSAFCLVRVTGETGIEMEWKTFCDFKDIIDIKIKRVCHEQVPQDSRMVTITRKDDRGLSLKEALSFVSLVDGYFRLTTDSSHYFCQDIAPPSILNGIKNHCHGPITSKFAVNKLKKSGFKGSAFLLRQSPKDYDNFFHTVCVQTPLGPDYKDCLIIKNEHYTLPGVQKLFSSLRELTSYYQHNKLLLAEVPVKLGRYSPPRPKELTNLIIIRNNSSVEAQGSPMPERNKFSHIQFHMIKCEDLQWGECLGQGYFTRIFKAIKPTFVMERNT
;
A
#
# COMPACT_ATOMS: atom_id res chain seq x y z
N MET A 1 10.07 -29.95 -24.82
CA MET A 1 9.54 -29.90 -26.19
C MET A 1 8.11 -30.45 -26.16
N ILE A 2 7.11 -29.62 -25.87
CA ILE A 2 5.67 -29.93 -25.99
C ILE A 2 4.96 -28.64 -26.42
N ALA A 3 4.10 -28.77 -27.42
CA ALA A 3 3.67 -27.75 -28.36
C ALA A 3 2.54 -26.83 -27.85
N LYS A 4 2.63 -25.57 -28.27
CA LYS A 4 1.53 -24.59 -28.27
C LYS A 4 0.54 -24.94 -29.39
N ARG A 5 -0.76 -24.95 -29.10
CA ARG A 5 -1.83 -24.83 -30.11
C ARG A 5 -2.53 -23.49 -29.92
N SER A 6 -2.45 -22.67 -30.96
CA SER A 6 -3.16 -21.41 -31.15
C SER A 6 -4.32 -21.69 -32.11
N SER A 7 -5.54 -21.28 -31.78
CA SER A 7 -6.68 -21.26 -32.71
C SER A 7 -7.03 -19.81 -33.02
N ALA A 8 -6.72 -19.40 -34.24
CA ALA A 8 -7.17 -18.15 -34.84
C ALA A 8 -8.59 -18.33 -35.39
N VAL A 9 -9.48 -17.38 -35.09
CA VAL A 9 -10.81 -17.27 -35.70
C VAL A 9 -10.75 -16.12 -36.71
N GLN A 10 -10.90 -16.47 -38.00
CA GLN A 10 -11.05 -15.54 -39.11
C GLN A 10 -12.44 -14.89 -39.09
N SER A 11 -12.47 -13.56 -39.13
CA SER A 11 -13.69 -12.80 -39.42
C SER A 11 -13.70 -12.39 -40.89
N LYS A 12 -14.65 -12.95 -41.66
CA LYS A 12 -14.93 -12.59 -43.05
C LYS A 12 -15.74 -11.28 -43.07
N ARG A 13 -15.19 -10.24 -43.72
CA ARG A 13 -15.92 -9.01 -44.08
C ARG A 13 -16.53 -9.18 -45.47
N ILE A 14 -17.84 -9.02 -45.55
CA ILE A 14 -18.61 -8.94 -46.80
C ILE A 14 -18.56 -7.50 -47.29
N THR A 15 -18.05 -7.30 -48.50
CA THR A 15 -18.07 -6.04 -49.24
C THR A 15 -19.29 -6.00 -50.16
N HIS A 16 -20.15 -5.00 -49.99
CA HIS A 16 -21.08 -4.57 -51.04
C HIS A 16 -20.47 -3.38 -51.78
N GLY A 17 -20.36 -3.49 -53.10
CA GLY A 17 -20.00 -2.39 -53.99
C GLY A 17 -21.23 -1.57 -54.40
N SER A 18 -20.99 -0.30 -54.69
CA SER A 18 -21.77 0.45 -55.69
C SER A 18 -20.87 1.52 -56.32
N GLN A 19 -20.90 1.58 -57.65
CA GLN A 19 -20.13 2.44 -58.54
C GLN A 19 -20.95 3.66 -59.00
N ARG A 20 -20.23 4.61 -59.61
CA ARG A 20 -20.61 5.76 -60.47
C ARG A 20 -20.66 7.10 -59.70
N GLY A 21 -20.11 8.19 -60.21
CA GLY A 21 -19.45 8.53 -61.47
C GLY A 21 -18.81 9.92 -61.31
N GLY A 22 -17.78 10.22 -62.11
CA GLY A 22 -16.95 11.42 -61.93
C GLY A 22 -17.50 12.70 -62.56
N VAL A 23 -16.74 13.79 -62.36
CA VAL A 23 -16.36 14.89 -63.29
C VAL A 23 -15.82 16.07 -62.43
N GLY A 24 -14.58 16.50 -62.70
CA GLY A 24 -14.03 17.80 -62.20
C GLY A 24 -14.45 18.97 -63.11
N PRO A 25 -13.96 20.23 -62.97
CA PRO A 25 -12.66 20.61 -62.41
C PRO A 25 -12.66 21.94 -61.60
N SER A 26 -11.45 22.47 -61.38
CA SER A 26 -11.09 23.88 -61.16
C SER A 26 -10.78 24.27 -59.71
N GLY A 27 -9.55 24.75 -59.52
CA GLY A 27 -8.96 25.00 -58.21
C GLY A 27 -9.19 26.40 -57.67
N ASP A 28 -8.79 26.59 -56.42
CA ASP A 28 -8.18 27.82 -55.96
C ASP A 28 -7.34 27.55 -54.70
N GLN A 29 -6.12 28.04 -54.71
CA GLN A 29 -5.21 28.03 -53.57
C GLN A 29 -5.69 29.06 -52.55
N ARG A 30 -5.85 28.67 -51.27
CA ARG A 30 -5.73 29.61 -50.13
C ARG A 30 -5.47 28.87 -48.81
N ALA A 31 -4.27 29.12 -48.29
CA ALA A 31 -3.85 29.14 -46.89
C ALA A 31 -4.63 28.26 -45.89
N GLY A 32 -4.07 27.08 -45.60
CA GLY A 32 -4.46 26.26 -44.45
C GLY A 32 -4.05 26.92 -43.13
N GLY A 33 -4.93 27.76 -42.59
CA GLY A 33 -4.93 28.09 -41.17
C GLY A 33 -5.24 26.83 -40.38
N SER A 34 -4.27 26.32 -39.62
CA SER A 34 -4.45 25.23 -38.67
C SER A 34 -5.45 25.67 -37.59
N GLN A 35 -6.73 25.41 -37.83
CA GLN A 35 -7.71 25.34 -36.76
C GLN A 35 -7.30 24.17 -35.88
N ARG A 36 -6.67 24.49 -34.74
CA ARG A 36 -6.67 23.60 -33.58
C ARG A 36 -8.13 23.28 -33.30
N SER A 37 -8.54 22.06 -33.66
CA SER A 37 -9.74 21.44 -33.17
C SER A 37 -9.63 21.37 -31.64
N SER A 38 -10.15 22.40 -30.97
CA SER A 38 -10.46 22.35 -29.55
C SER A 38 -11.52 21.27 -29.40
N SER A 39 -11.10 20.05 -29.07
CA SER A 39 -12.01 19.01 -28.62
C SER A 39 -12.79 19.60 -27.45
N SER A 40 -14.10 19.75 -27.61
CA SER A 40 -15.02 20.07 -26.55
C SER A 40 -14.92 18.96 -25.49
N THR A 41 -14.04 19.14 -24.51
CA THR A 41 -13.86 18.18 -23.43
C THR A 41 -15.09 18.25 -22.56
N SER A 42 -15.97 17.25 -22.67
CA SER A 42 -17.08 17.09 -21.73
C SER A 42 -16.52 17.16 -20.30
N PRO A 43 -17.20 17.86 -19.38
CA PRO A 43 -16.75 17.94 -18.00
C PRO A 43 -16.55 16.53 -17.44
N SER A 44 -15.37 16.29 -16.87
CA SER A 44 -15.01 14.98 -16.32
C SER A 44 -13.98 15.09 -15.22
N LEU A 45 -14.03 14.16 -14.26
CA LEU A 45 -12.98 13.99 -13.27
C LEU A 45 -11.80 13.25 -13.92
N GLN A 46 -10.65 13.92 -13.98
CA GLN A 46 -9.40 13.41 -14.54
C GLN A 46 -8.55 12.80 -13.43
N VAL A 47 -8.24 11.51 -13.55
CA VAL A 47 -7.42 10.80 -12.56
C VAL A 47 -6.08 10.45 -13.17
N HIS A 48 -5.03 11.09 -12.67
CA HIS A 48 -3.66 10.80 -13.06
C HIS A 48 -3.18 9.51 -12.42
N LEU A 49 -2.77 8.56 -13.26
CA LEU A 49 -2.17 7.29 -12.89
C LEU A 49 -0.68 7.34 -13.22
N TYR A 50 0.19 7.09 -12.25
CA TYR A 50 1.64 7.13 -12.47
C TYR A 50 2.14 5.91 -13.24
N PHE A 51 1.44 4.78 -13.13
CA PHE A 51 1.82 3.55 -13.83
C PHE A 51 0.58 2.81 -14.34
N PHE A 52 0.54 2.57 -15.65
CA PHE A 52 -0.48 1.74 -16.29
C PHE A 52 0.16 0.47 -16.88
N PRO A 53 -0.19 -0.74 -16.42
CA PRO A 53 0.50 -1.98 -16.80
C PRO A 53 0.62 -2.24 -18.29
N ALA A 54 -0.41 -1.87 -19.09
CA ALA A 54 -0.41 -2.12 -20.53
C ALA A 54 0.63 -1.29 -21.28
N THR A 55 0.89 -0.05 -20.84
CA THR A 55 1.83 0.88 -21.49
C THR A 55 3.13 1.05 -20.72
N LYS A 56 3.20 0.57 -19.47
CA LYS A 56 4.27 0.80 -18.49
C LYS A 56 4.62 2.29 -18.28
N ASN A 57 3.66 3.18 -18.50
CA ASN A 57 3.83 4.64 -18.41
C ASN A 57 2.69 5.27 -17.62
N ALA A 58 2.84 6.56 -17.28
CA ALA A 58 1.76 7.36 -16.71
C ALA A 58 0.64 7.59 -17.74
N THR A 59 -0.59 7.70 -17.26
CA THR A 59 -1.77 7.97 -18.09
C THR A 59 -2.84 8.71 -17.28
N ILE A 60 -3.82 9.30 -17.96
CA ILE A 60 -4.99 9.92 -17.34
C ILE A 60 -6.22 9.10 -17.72
N ILE A 61 -7.05 8.76 -16.73
CA ILE A 61 -8.37 8.19 -16.97
C ILE A 61 -9.43 9.23 -16.66
N HIS A 62 -10.53 9.20 -17.41
CA HIS A 62 -11.67 10.09 -17.24
C HIS A 62 -12.82 9.33 -16.60
N ILE A 63 -13.42 9.92 -15.57
CA ILE A 63 -14.60 9.38 -14.90
C ILE A 63 -15.80 10.28 -15.24
N THR A 64 -16.83 9.65 -15.80
CA THR A 64 -18.04 10.33 -16.31
C THR A 64 -19.27 10.13 -15.42
N ALA A 65 -19.13 9.51 -14.26
CA ALA A 65 -20.24 9.31 -13.33
C ALA A 65 -20.58 10.62 -12.61
N SER A 66 -21.84 11.08 -12.63
CA SER A 66 -22.24 12.40 -12.07
C SER A 66 -21.72 12.65 -10.65
N HIS A 67 -21.93 11.67 -9.76
CA HIS A 67 -21.39 11.68 -8.40
C HIS A 67 -20.64 10.38 -8.11
N ILE A 68 -19.42 10.51 -7.60
CA ILE A 68 -18.60 9.35 -7.25
C ILE A 68 -17.75 9.63 -6.00
N SER A 69 -17.67 8.64 -5.11
CA SER A 69 -16.81 8.74 -3.93
C SER A 69 -15.34 8.57 -4.29
N ALA A 70 -14.45 9.19 -3.52
CA ALA A 70 -13.00 9.04 -3.67
C ALA A 70 -12.56 7.57 -3.57
N GLU A 71 -13.19 6.77 -2.70
CA GLU A 71 -12.91 5.34 -2.64
C GLU A 71 -13.27 4.62 -3.96
N ASN A 72 -14.43 4.91 -4.56
CA ASN A 72 -14.84 4.28 -5.82
C ASN A 72 -13.92 4.68 -6.98
N VAL A 73 -13.48 5.93 -7.02
CA VAL A 73 -12.44 6.40 -7.96
C VAL A 73 -11.15 5.61 -7.75
N CYS A 74 -10.69 5.47 -6.49
CA CYS A 74 -9.53 4.65 -6.16
C CYS A 74 -9.70 3.20 -6.62
N ILE A 75 -10.88 2.57 -6.44
CA ILE A 75 -11.13 1.19 -6.87
C ILE A 75 -11.02 1.07 -8.39
N GLN A 76 -11.59 2.01 -9.16
CA GLN A 76 -11.47 2.02 -10.61
C GLN A 76 -10.02 2.20 -11.07
N ALA A 77 -9.29 3.13 -10.45
CA ALA A 77 -7.87 3.34 -10.70
C ALA A 77 -7.04 2.09 -10.36
N GLY A 78 -7.29 1.47 -9.20
CA GLY A 78 -6.65 0.24 -8.74
C GLY A 78 -6.85 -0.92 -9.71
N LYS A 79 -8.09 -1.14 -10.19
CA LYS A 79 -8.40 -2.12 -11.26
C LYS A 79 -7.58 -1.88 -12.52
N LYS A 80 -7.55 -0.63 -13.01
CA LYS A 80 -6.79 -0.24 -14.21
C LYS A 80 -5.27 -0.43 -14.02
N CYS A 81 -4.77 -0.23 -12.80
CA CYS A 81 -3.36 -0.33 -12.46
C CYS A 81 -2.91 -1.75 -12.06
N GLY A 82 -3.82 -2.73 -12.01
CA GLY A 82 -3.50 -4.10 -11.56
C GLY A 82 -3.18 -4.19 -10.05
N ILE A 83 -3.69 -3.25 -9.27
CA ILE A 83 -3.57 -3.28 -7.81
C ILE A 83 -4.61 -4.25 -7.26
N LEU A 84 -4.18 -5.27 -6.51
CA LEU A 84 -5.07 -6.25 -5.92
C LEU A 84 -5.88 -5.64 -4.76
N PRO A 85 -7.12 -6.09 -4.51
CA PRO A 85 -7.97 -5.56 -3.42
C PRO A 85 -7.29 -5.50 -2.05
N VAL A 86 -6.45 -6.49 -1.73
CA VAL A 86 -5.71 -6.57 -0.45
C VAL A 86 -4.72 -5.41 -0.24
N HIS A 87 -4.30 -4.72 -1.31
CA HIS A 87 -3.37 -3.59 -1.27
C HIS A 87 -4.05 -2.24 -1.53
N GLN A 88 -5.35 -2.24 -1.84
CA GLN A 88 -6.10 -1.04 -2.22
C GLN A 88 -6.07 0.04 -1.12
N SER A 89 -6.10 -0.38 0.15
CA SER A 89 -6.07 0.53 1.30
C SER A 89 -4.75 1.28 1.48
N LEU A 90 -3.71 0.98 0.69
CA LEU A 90 -2.47 1.76 0.66
C LEU A 90 -2.58 3.03 -0.19
N PHE A 91 -3.62 3.13 -1.02
CA PHE A 91 -3.81 4.19 -1.99
C PHE A 91 -4.88 5.20 -1.57
N ALA A 92 -4.72 6.45 -2.02
CA ALA A 92 -5.70 7.52 -1.87
C ALA A 92 -5.61 8.49 -3.07
N LEU A 93 -6.45 9.53 -3.05
CA LEU A 93 -6.42 10.61 -4.03
C LEU A 93 -5.84 11.87 -3.42
N ALA A 94 -4.85 12.44 -4.10
CA ALA A 94 -4.34 13.78 -3.82
C ALA A 94 -4.94 14.80 -4.80
N SER A 95 -5.01 16.06 -4.38
CA SER A 95 -5.31 17.20 -5.25
C SER A 95 -4.26 17.35 -6.36
N SER A 96 -4.60 18.11 -7.41
CA SER A 96 -3.70 18.35 -8.56
C SER A 96 -2.37 19.02 -8.19
N ASP A 97 -2.39 19.86 -7.16
CA ASP A 97 -1.22 20.55 -6.61
C ASP A 97 -0.51 19.75 -5.50
N LEU A 98 -1.02 18.56 -5.17
CA LEU A 98 -0.53 17.68 -4.11
C LEU A 98 -0.52 18.31 -2.71
N SER A 99 -1.29 19.39 -2.50
CA SER A 99 -1.37 20.09 -1.22
C SER A 99 -2.29 19.40 -0.21
N CYS A 100 -3.26 18.61 -0.67
CA CYS A 100 -4.19 17.90 0.21
C CYS A 100 -4.60 16.52 -0.31
N TRP A 101 -5.10 15.70 0.60
CA TRP A 101 -5.67 14.38 0.30
C TRP A 101 -7.17 14.36 0.55
N TYR A 102 -7.89 13.67 -0.32
CA TYR A 102 -9.33 13.48 -0.17
C TYR A 102 -9.62 12.30 0.76
N PRO A 103 -10.53 12.45 1.75
CA PRO A 103 -11.01 11.30 2.51
C PRO A 103 -11.79 10.35 1.59
N PRO A 104 -11.83 9.04 1.87
CA PRO A 104 -12.43 8.05 0.98
C PRO A 104 -13.94 8.22 0.78
N SER A 105 -14.63 8.89 1.70
CA SER A 105 -16.03 9.31 1.65
C SER A 105 -16.29 10.55 0.78
N HIS A 106 -15.25 11.30 0.38
CA HIS A 106 -15.43 12.55 -0.38
C HIS A 106 -16.17 12.28 -1.70
N MET A 107 -17.22 13.05 -1.97
CA MET A 107 -18.01 12.93 -3.19
C MET A 107 -17.55 13.97 -4.21
N PHE A 108 -17.04 13.52 -5.34
CA PHE A 108 -16.73 14.39 -6.48
C PHE A 108 -17.99 14.65 -7.30
N ASN A 109 -18.13 15.90 -7.76
CA ASN A 109 -19.03 16.26 -8.84
C ASN A 109 -18.23 16.25 -10.15
N THR A 110 -18.58 15.37 -11.10
CA THR A 110 -17.84 15.25 -12.37
C THR A 110 -18.20 16.31 -13.40
N GLU A 111 -19.19 17.15 -13.11
CA GLU A 111 -19.52 18.36 -13.88
C GLU A 111 -18.42 19.44 -13.74
N GLU A 112 -17.58 19.33 -12.72
CA GLU A 112 -16.38 20.14 -12.56
C GLU A 112 -15.18 19.44 -13.24
N ASN A 113 -14.46 20.17 -14.10
CA ASN A 113 -13.21 19.70 -14.68
C ASN A 113 -12.11 19.71 -13.62
N LEU A 114 -12.10 18.68 -12.77
CA LEU A 114 -11.15 18.50 -11.69
C LEU A 114 -10.10 17.44 -12.04
N GLN A 115 -8.86 17.69 -11.66
CA GLN A 115 -7.77 16.71 -11.76
C GLN A 115 -7.34 16.24 -10.37
N VAL A 116 -7.18 14.93 -10.21
CA VAL A 116 -6.70 14.29 -8.98
C VAL A 116 -5.62 13.25 -9.30
N HIS A 117 -4.79 12.92 -8.32
CA HIS A 117 -3.71 11.96 -8.48
C HIS A 117 -3.99 10.70 -7.66
N PHE A 118 -4.07 9.54 -8.31
CA PHE A 118 -4.10 8.26 -7.62
C PHE A 118 -2.71 7.92 -7.12
N ARG A 119 -2.51 7.85 -5.80
CA ARG A 119 -1.18 7.76 -5.20
C ARG A 119 -1.16 6.77 -4.03
N VAL A 120 -0.01 6.12 -3.83
CA VAL A 120 0.31 5.47 -2.56
C VAL A 120 0.44 6.55 -1.50
N ARG A 121 -0.38 6.47 -0.45
CA ARG A 121 -0.40 7.40 0.68
C ARG A 121 0.16 6.75 1.94
N PHE A 122 -0.24 5.50 2.20
CA PHE A 122 0.14 4.79 3.41
C PHE A 122 1.38 3.95 3.14
N SER A 123 2.47 4.31 3.81
CA SER A 123 3.77 3.66 3.67
C SER A 123 4.35 3.30 5.04
N PHE A 124 5.10 2.21 5.09
CA PHE A 124 5.77 1.74 6.29
C PHE A 124 7.26 1.73 6.02
N GLU A 125 8.08 2.10 6.98
CA GLU A 125 9.52 1.98 6.82
C GLU A 125 9.93 0.49 6.82
N ASN A 126 11.07 0.18 6.20
CA ASN A 126 11.68 -1.16 6.21
C ASN A 126 10.77 -2.31 5.73
N TRP A 127 9.82 -2.03 4.82
CA TRP A 127 8.93 -3.03 4.22
C TRP A 127 9.65 -4.04 3.30
N PHE A 128 10.92 -3.78 2.96
CA PHE A 128 11.73 -4.54 2.02
C PHE A 128 12.52 -5.72 2.65
N GLY A 129 12.26 -6.05 3.93
CA GLY A 129 12.72 -7.32 4.50
C GLY A 129 14.17 -7.37 4.96
N GLN A 130 14.86 -6.24 5.06
CA GLN A 130 16.24 -6.19 5.53
C GLN A 130 16.30 -5.79 7.00
N GLY A 131 16.68 -6.76 7.85
CA GLY A 131 16.99 -6.53 9.26
C GLY A 131 15.84 -6.78 10.24
N PRO A 132 16.11 -6.68 11.55
CA PRO A 132 15.20 -7.05 12.63
C PRO A 132 13.96 -6.15 12.72
N ARG A 133 13.97 -4.99 12.05
CA ARG A 133 12.90 -3.97 12.09
C ARG A 133 11.96 -4.02 10.88
N THR A 134 11.83 -5.17 10.24
CA THR A 134 11.02 -5.32 9.03
C THR A 134 9.53 -5.21 9.33
N SER A 135 8.81 -4.37 8.58
CA SER A 135 7.35 -4.36 8.56
C SER A 135 6.80 -5.48 7.66
N TYR A 136 5.78 -6.20 8.11
CA TYR A 136 5.19 -7.32 7.37
C TYR A 136 3.69 -7.49 7.63
N ARG A 137 2.97 -8.13 6.72
CA ARG A 137 1.55 -8.49 6.93
C ARG A 137 1.44 -9.68 7.86
N PHE A 138 0.50 -9.64 8.80
CA PHE A 138 0.28 -10.72 9.73
C PHE A 138 -0.01 -12.04 9.00
N SER A 139 0.66 -13.11 9.43
CA SER A 139 0.49 -14.48 8.94
C SER A 139 0.16 -15.40 10.10
N LEU A 140 -0.57 -16.49 9.81
CA LEU A 140 -0.88 -17.52 10.80
C LEU A 140 0.35 -18.36 11.20
N THR A 141 1.36 -18.41 10.33
CA THR A 141 2.60 -19.18 10.52
C THR A 141 3.75 -18.23 10.81
N ARG A 142 4.48 -18.47 11.91
CA ARG A 142 5.60 -17.63 12.36
C ARG A 142 6.77 -17.60 11.37
N ASP A 143 6.92 -18.66 10.57
CA ASP A 143 8.06 -18.82 9.66
C ASP A 143 7.88 -18.15 8.30
N THR A 144 6.71 -17.55 8.05
CA THR A 144 6.40 -16.90 6.76
C THR A 144 6.22 -15.40 6.95
N ILE A 145 7.22 -14.62 6.58
CA ILE A 145 7.09 -13.16 6.50
C ILE A 145 6.29 -12.83 5.24
N SER A 146 5.06 -12.35 5.41
CA SER A 146 4.23 -11.91 4.28
C SER A 146 4.58 -10.47 3.93
N PRO A 147 5.01 -10.17 2.68
CA PRO A 147 5.45 -8.83 2.32
C PRO A 147 4.30 -7.82 2.41
N VAL A 148 4.62 -6.57 2.75
CA VAL A 148 3.64 -5.47 2.82
C VAL A 148 3.14 -5.12 1.42
N LEU A 149 4.07 -5.05 0.46
CA LEU A 149 3.83 -4.63 -0.92
C LEU A 149 3.92 -5.81 -1.89
N HIS A 150 3.05 -5.82 -2.88
CA HIS A 150 3.08 -6.71 -4.03
C HIS A 150 3.80 -6.03 -5.21
N TYR A 151 4.27 -6.80 -6.20
CA TYR A 151 5.04 -6.26 -7.32
C TYR A 151 4.32 -5.11 -8.06
N SER A 152 3.00 -5.20 -8.24
CA SER A 152 2.21 -4.14 -8.90
C SER A 152 2.20 -2.83 -8.10
N VAL A 153 2.25 -2.92 -6.77
CA VAL A 153 2.38 -1.74 -5.90
C VAL A 153 3.78 -1.17 -5.96
N ILE A 154 4.81 -2.02 -6.02
CA ILE A 154 6.22 -1.59 -6.16
C ILE A 154 6.44 -0.85 -7.49
N ASP A 155 5.91 -1.36 -8.60
CA ASP A 155 6.00 -0.70 -9.91
C ASP A 155 5.33 0.67 -9.91
N TYR A 156 4.15 0.75 -9.27
CA TYR A 156 3.42 2.01 -9.13
C TYR A 156 4.18 3.01 -8.25
N LEU A 157 4.61 2.57 -7.07
CA LEU A 157 5.35 3.40 -6.11
C LEU A 157 6.68 3.90 -6.69
N PHE A 158 7.41 3.03 -7.39
CA PHE A 158 8.61 3.43 -8.12
C PHE A 158 8.32 4.58 -9.10
N THR A 159 7.27 4.44 -9.92
CA THR A 159 6.98 5.45 -10.94
C THR A 159 6.48 6.76 -10.33
N GLN A 160 5.69 6.67 -9.24
CA GLN A 160 5.26 7.81 -8.43
C GLN A 160 6.47 8.58 -7.87
N LEU A 161 7.33 7.90 -7.10
CA LEU A 161 8.45 8.56 -6.42
C LEU A 161 9.55 9.01 -7.36
N ARG A 162 9.77 8.30 -8.46
CA ARG A 162 10.65 8.76 -9.55
C ARG A 162 10.13 10.05 -10.15
N SER A 163 8.82 10.17 -10.38
CA SER A 163 8.21 11.40 -10.88
C SER A 163 8.43 12.55 -9.91
N ASP A 164 8.11 12.33 -8.63
CA ASP A 164 8.27 13.32 -7.56
C ASP A 164 9.74 13.77 -7.43
N PHE A 165 10.69 12.84 -7.44
CA PHE A 165 12.13 13.12 -7.37
C PHE A 165 12.62 13.98 -8.54
N ILE A 166 12.25 13.62 -9.78
CA ILE A 166 12.69 14.34 -10.99
C ILE A 166 12.04 15.73 -11.06
N ALA A 167 10.77 15.82 -10.67
CA ALA A 167 10.01 17.06 -10.66
C ALA A 167 10.32 17.93 -9.43
N SER A 168 10.96 17.38 -8.40
CA SER A 168 11.18 18.03 -7.11
C SER A 168 9.86 18.49 -6.47
N GLU A 169 8.89 17.58 -6.45
CA GLU A 169 7.51 17.80 -6.00
C GLU A 169 7.13 16.81 -4.89
N ALA A 170 5.95 16.97 -4.28
CA ALA A 170 5.43 16.10 -3.22
C ALA A 170 6.37 15.93 -2.01
N GLY A 171 7.17 16.96 -1.70
CA GLY A 171 8.16 16.92 -0.62
C GLY A 171 9.47 16.20 -0.97
N VAL A 172 9.64 15.67 -2.18
CA VAL A 172 10.88 14.99 -2.60
C VAL A 172 11.82 15.99 -3.25
N CYS A 173 12.57 16.74 -2.43
CA CYS A 173 13.49 17.77 -2.91
C CYS A 173 14.85 17.66 -2.22
N PRO A 174 15.71 16.70 -2.64
CA PRO A 174 16.98 16.48 -1.99
C PRO A 174 17.89 17.72 -2.07
N PRO A 175 18.67 18.01 -1.01
CA PRO A 175 19.62 19.11 -0.99
C PRO A 175 20.79 18.85 -1.93
N LEU A 176 21.48 19.91 -2.38
CA LEU A 176 22.67 19.80 -3.25
C LEU A 176 23.82 19.01 -2.62
N SER A 177 23.86 18.88 -1.30
CA SER A 177 24.83 18.03 -0.60
C SER A 177 24.68 16.55 -0.96
N ALA A 178 23.49 16.10 -1.37
CA ALA A 178 23.20 14.71 -1.76
C ALA A 178 23.44 14.44 -3.26
N GLN A 179 24.34 15.20 -3.90
CA GLN A 179 24.54 15.13 -5.35
C GLN A 179 25.06 13.75 -5.79
N GLU A 180 25.96 13.14 -5.04
CA GLU A 180 26.56 11.85 -5.42
C GLU A 180 25.52 10.72 -5.37
N GLU A 181 24.68 10.73 -4.34
CA GLU A 181 23.58 9.81 -4.14
C GLU A 181 22.51 9.99 -5.23
N CYS A 182 22.17 11.24 -5.59
CA CYS A 182 21.29 11.55 -6.71
C CYS A 182 21.86 11.04 -8.05
N LEU A 183 23.18 11.14 -8.26
CA LEU A 183 23.83 10.55 -9.44
C LEU A 183 23.79 9.02 -9.41
N GLY A 184 23.86 8.40 -8.22
CA GLY A 184 23.62 6.98 -8.01
C GLY A 184 22.22 6.55 -8.44
N LEU A 185 21.18 7.29 -8.03
CA LEU A 185 19.81 7.06 -8.49
C LEU A 185 19.67 7.21 -10.02
N ALA A 186 20.34 8.18 -10.62
CA ALA A 186 20.35 8.33 -12.08
C ALA A 186 21.00 7.13 -12.79
N VAL A 187 22.06 6.54 -12.20
CA VAL A 187 22.67 5.31 -12.71
C VAL A 187 21.70 4.13 -12.64
N LEU A 188 21.01 3.95 -11.52
CA LEU A 188 19.99 2.90 -11.35
C LEU A 188 18.85 3.06 -12.37
N ASP A 189 18.36 4.28 -12.55
CA ASP A 189 17.25 4.57 -13.47
C ASP A 189 17.64 4.36 -14.94
N LEU A 190 18.83 4.82 -15.36
CA LEU A 190 19.34 4.54 -16.70
C LEU A 190 19.56 3.05 -16.94
N TRP A 191 20.07 2.32 -15.96
CA TRP A 191 20.27 0.88 -16.09
C TRP A 191 18.93 0.13 -16.22
N ARG A 192 17.94 0.50 -15.41
CA ARG A 192 16.57 -0.01 -15.50
C ARG A 192 15.98 0.27 -16.89
N MET A 193 16.06 1.51 -17.39
CA MET A 193 15.57 1.86 -18.73
C MET A 193 16.23 1.02 -19.83
N ALA A 194 17.52 0.74 -19.72
CA ALA A 194 18.24 -0.08 -20.69
C ALA A 194 17.66 -1.51 -20.71
N LYS A 195 17.39 -2.09 -19.53
CA LYS A 195 16.77 -3.43 -19.43
C LYS A 195 15.35 -3.46 -19.98
N GLU A 196 14.50 -2.52 -19.58
CA GLU A 196 13.11 -2.44 -20.03
C GLU A 196 12.97 -2.21 -21.54
N ARG A 197 13.91 -1.48 -22.14
CA ARG A 197 13.95 -1.25 -23.61
C ARG A 197 14.70 -2.33 -24.37
N HIS A 198 15.25 -3.33 -23.68
CA HIS A 198 16.11 -4.37 -24.24
C HIS A 198 17.29 -3.79 -25.06
N GLN A 199 17.90 -2.73 -24.55
CA GLN A 199 19.03 -2.03 -25.16
C GLN A 199 20.28 -2.14 -24.31
N SER A 200 21.45 -2.03 -24.94
CA SER A 200 22.68 -1.84 -24.18
C SER A 200 22.67 -0.45 -23.52
N VAL A 201 23.31 -0.34 -22.35
CA VAL A 201 23.42 0.96 -21.67
C VAL A 201 24.12 2.02 -22.54
N ARG A 202 25.03 1.58 -23.42
CA ARG A 202 25.71 2.45 -24.39
C ARG A 202 24.74 3.07 -25.39
N GLU A 203 23.80 2.29 -25.91
CA GLU A 203 22.79 2.78 -26.87
C GLU A 203 21.80 3.71 -26.20
N LEU A 204 21.32 3.35 -25.00
CA LEU A 204 20.42 4.22 -24.24
C LEU A 204 21.05 5.60 -23.98
N CYS A 205 22.32 5.64 -23.58
CA CYS A 205 23.03 6.89 -23.31
C CYS A 205 23.22 7.80 -24.54
N LYS A 206 22.92 7.33 -25.76
CA LYS A 206 22.90 8.18 -26.96
C LYS A 206 21.62 9.01 -27.05
N THR A 207 20.51 8.50 -26.52
CA THR A 207 19.18 9.11 -26.63
C THR A 207 18.69 9.72 -25.32
N VAL A 208 19.12 9.18 -24.18
CA VAL A 208 18.72 9.62 -22.85
C VAL A 208 19.90 10.26 -22.13
N SER A 209 19.72 11.50 -21.66
CA SER A 209 20.70 12.19 -20.83
C SER A 209 20.53 11.81 -19.36
N TYR A 210 21.62 11.51 -18.65
CA TYR A 210 21.54 11.28 -17.19
C TYR A 210 20.87 12.43 -16.42
N LYS A 211 20.96 13.66 -16.95
CA LYS A 211 20.33 14.85 -16.38
C LYS A 211 18.79 14.78 -16.34
N SER A 212 18.14 14.00 -17.21
CA SER A 212 16.69 13.81 -17.17
C SER A 212 16.25 12.89 -16.03
N CYS A 213 17.18 12.15 -15.43
CA CYS A 213 16.96 11.31 -14.26
C CYS A 213 17.34 12.02 -12.94
N LEU A 214 17.65 13.32 -12.99
CA LEU A 214 18.02 14.12 -11.83
C LEU A 214 16.92 15.12 -11.44
N PRO A 215 16.85 15.52 -10.16
CA PRO A 215 15.96 16.58 -9.67
C PRO A 215 16.24 17.93 -10.36
N LYS A 216 15.23 18.83 -10.39
CA LYS A 216 15.32 20.13 -11.06
C LYS A 216 16.53 20.94 -10.58
N LEU A 217 16.73 21.03 -9.26
CA LEU A 217 17.83 21.79 -8.64
C LEU A 217 19.22 21.26 -9.04
N HIS A 218 19.44 19.95 -8.91
CA HIS A 218 20.69 19.27 -9.27
C HIS A 218 21.01 19.38 -10.77
N ARG A 219 19.98 19.24 -11.62
CA ARG A 219 20.13 19.39 -13.07
C ARG A 219 20.63 20.78 -13.42
N HIS A 220 20.05 21.80 -12.81
CA HIS A 220 20.39 23.19 -13.05
C HIS A 220 21.78 23.55 -12.50
N ASP A 221 22.14 23.07 -11.30
CA ASP A 221 23.49 23.22 -10.74
C ASP A 221 24.55 22.65 -11.69
N ILE A 222 24.40 21.39 -12.11
CA ILE A 222 25.32 20.74 -13.05
C ILE A 222 25.40 21.49 -14.38
N GLN A 223 24.29 22.06 -14.87
CA GLN A 223 24.28 22.83 -16.11
C GLN A 223 25.10 24.11 -16.03
N ARG A 224 25.16 24.77 -14.86
CA ARG A 224 25.94 26.00 -14.63
C ARG A 224 27.44 25.74 -14.50
N ARG A 225 27.88 24.51 -14.24
CA ARG A 225 29.31 24.16 -14.13
C ARG A 225 30.03 24.27 -15.48
N ASN A 226 31.35 24.42 -15.40
CA ASN A 226 32.21 24.50 -16.58
C ASN A 226 32.17 23.19 -17.43
N ARG A 227 32.69 23.25 -18.65
CA ARG A 227 32.66 22.11 -19.59
C ARG A 227 33.42 20.87 -19.08
N LEU A 228 34.54 21.06 -18.38
CA LEU A 228 35.38 19.97 -17.88
C LEU A 228 34.70 19.21 -16.75
N ASP A 229 34.04 19.89 -15.82
CA ASP A 229 33.32 19.25 -14.72
C ASP A 229 32.13 18.44 -15.23
N ARG A 230 31.35 19.02 -16.15
CA ARG A 230 30.23 18.30 -16.80
C ARG A 230 30.72 17.06 -17.57
N PHE A 231 31.90 17.16 -18.19
CA PHE A 231 32.54 16.04 -18.87
C PHE A 231 32.98 14.95 -17.87
N ARG A 232 33.61 15.34 -16.75
CA ARG A 232 34.04 14.44 -15.68
C ARG A 232 32.87 13.68 -15.08
N ILE A 233 31.80 14.37 -14.69
CA ILE A 233 30.56 13.75 -14.16
C ILE A 233 30.02 12.70 -15.14
N ARG A 234 29.81 13.11 -16.40
CA ARG A 234 29.29 12.20 -17.44
C ARG A 234 30.17 10.98 -17.64
N ASN A 235 31.49 11.14 -17.64
CA ASN A 235 32.41 10.01 -17.83
C ASN A 235 32.46 9.08 -16.61
N THR A 236 32.32 9.62 -15.41
CA THR A 236 32.19 8.82 -14.18
C THR A 236 30.93 7.95 -14.24
N LEU A 237 29.77 8.52 -14.60
CA LEU A 237 28.53 7.76 -14.76
C LEU A 237 28.65 6.66 -15.83
N LYS A 238 29.25 6.99 -16.98
CA LYS A 238 29.51 5.99 -18.04
C LYS A 238 30.39 4.84 -17.56
N ARG A 239 31.41 5.12 -16.72
CA ARG A 239 32.28 4.08 -16.15
C ARG A 239 31.51 3.17 -15.20
N PHE A 240 30.66 3.72 -14.32
CA PHE A 240 29.81 2.92 -13.44
C PHE A 240 28.83 2.04 -14.23
N LEU A 241 28.13 2.63 -15.19
CA LEU A 241 27.19 1.91 -16.05
C LEU A 241 27.85 0.77 -16.85
N LYS A 242 29.10 0.97 -17.33
CA LYS A 242 29.86 -0.10 -18.01
C LYS A 242 30.21 -1.25 -17.05
N LYS A 243 30.55 -0.97 -15.79
CA LYS A 243 30.83 -2.00 -14.78
C LYS A 243 29.56 -2.80 -14.44
N LEU A 244 28.43 -2.12 -14.30
CA LEU A 244 27.16 -2.72 -13.92
C LEU A 244 26.46 -3.48 -15.05
N GLY A 245 26.70 -3.09 -16.32
CA GLY A 245 26.07 -3.71 -17.50
C GLY A 245 26.26 -5.22 -17.62
N ASN A 246 27.26 -5.79 -16.92
CA ASN A 246 27.54 -7.23 -16.92
C ASN A 246 26.78 -8.00 -15.81
N CYS A 247 26.04 -7.33 -14.94
CA CYS A 247 25.34 -7.96 -13.82
C CYS A 247 23.92 -8.44 -14.21
N SER A 248 23.57 -9.66 -13.77
CA SER A 248 22.29 -10.33 -14.03
C SER A 248 21.17 -9.91 -13.05
N ILE A 249 21.01 -8.62 -12.80
CA ILE A 249 19.95 -8.08 -11.90
C ILE A 249 18.66 -7.83 -12.68
N ASP A 250 17.50 -8.29 -12.21
CA ASP A 250 16.22 -8.04 -12.88
C ASP A 250 15.72 -6.59 -12.71
N GLU A 251 14.71 -6.21 -13.51
CA GLU A 251 14.12 -4.86 -13.50
C GLU A 251 13.48 -4.50 -12.15
N SER A 252 12.79 -5.45 -11.51
CA SER A 252 12.10 -5.23 -10.25
C SER A 252 13.09 -5.00 -9.11
N SER A 253 14.21 -5.73 -9.10
CA SER A 253 15.32 -5.49 -8.17
C SER A 253 15.95 -4.10 -8.32
N LEU A 254 16.06 -3.57 -9.54
CA LEU A 254 16.56 -2.21 -9.77
C LEU A 254 15.58 -1.15 -9.26
N LYS A 255 14.27 -1.33 -9.47
CA LYS A 255 13.24 -0.46 -8.92
C LYS A 255 13.24 -0.49 -7.40
N LEU A 256 13.35 -1.69 -6.80
CA LEU A 256 13.43 -1.86 -5.36
C LEU A 256 14.68 -1.16 -4.79
N LYS A 257 15.85 -1.36 -5.40
CA LYS A 257 17.08 -0.69 -4.98
C LYS A 257 16.94 0.83 -5.08
N TYR A 258 16.35 1.34 -6.16
CA TYR A 258 16.09 2.78 -6.32
C TYR A 258 15.22 3.32 -5.17
N LEU A 259 14.14 2.62 -4.80
CA LEU A 259 13.26 3.01 -3.71
C LEU A 259 13.98 3.02 -2.35
N ILE A 260 14.83 2.02 -2.08
CA ILE A 260 15.63 1.94 -0.85
C ILE A 260 16.61 3.10 -0.76
N GLU A 261 17.36 3.36 -1.84
CA GLU A 261 18.34 4.45 -1.87
C GLU A 261 17.65 5.82 -1.76
N LEU A 262 16.51 6.02 -2.42
CA LEU A 262 15.75 7.27 -2.32
C LEU A 262 15.26 7.55 -0.90
N ALA A 263 14.80 6.51 -0.18
CA ALA A 263 14.41 6.67 1.23
C ALA A 263 15.59 7.05 2.14
N GLY A 264 16.82 6.65 1.79
CA GLY A 264 18.03 7.08 2.49
C GLY A 264 18.42 8.53 2.19
N ILE A 265 18.12 9.03 0.98
CA ILE A 265 18.38 10.41 0.55
C ILE A 265 17.35 11.38 1.12
N GLU A 266 16.08 10.98 1.17
CA GLU A 266 14.96 11.79 1.64
C GLU A 266 14.26 11.11 2.83
N PRO A 267 14.72 11.35 4.07
CA PRO A 267 14.16 10.70 5.26
C PRO A 267 12.72 11.12 5.58
N SER A 268 12.23 12.21 5.00
CA SER A 268 10.82 12.64 5.15
C SER A 268 9.85 11.80 4.30
N LEU A 269 10.36 10.94 3.42
CA LEU A 269 9.57 10.12 2.51
C LEU A 269 8.60 9.22 3.29
N GLY A 270 7.30 9.31 2.95
CA GLY A 270 6.27 8.51 3.61
C GLY A 270 5.76 9.11 4.93
N SER A 271 6.18 10.33 5.26
CA SER A 271 5.62 11.13 6.35
C SER A 271 4.76 12.28 5.82
N GLU A 272 3.68 12.60 6.53
CA GLU A 272 2.89 13.82 6.30
C GLU A 272 3.04 14.73 7.53
N THR A 273 3.28 16.03 7.30
CA THR A 273 3.45 17.02 8.37
C THR A 273 2.37 18.08 8.26
N PHE A 274 1.74 18.40 9.39
CA PHE A 274 0.65 19.35 9.52
C PHE A 274 1.05 20.47 10.48
N GLN A 275 0.80 21.71 10.08
CA GLN A 275 1.06 22.89 10.91
C GLN A 275 -0.20 23.23 11.71
N VAL A 276 -0.06 23.27 13.03
CA VAL A 276 -1.17 23.49 13.96
C VAL A 276 -0.86 24.71 14.83
N ASN A 277 -1.77 25.67 14.96
CA ASN A 277 -1.57 26.86 15.78
C ASN A 277 -1.41 26.48 17.26
N SER A 278 -0.37 26.96 17.94
CA SER A 278 -0.24 26.78 19.41
C SER A 278 -1.04 27.82 20.18
N SER A 279 -1.37 27.48 21.43
CA SER A 279 -2.18 28.26 22.38
C SER A 279 -1.84 29.76 22.42
N PRO A 280 -2.84 30.65 22.65
CA PRO A 280 -2.61 32.09 22.91
C PRO A 280 -1.99 32.40 24.28
N SER A 281 -1.69 31.40 25.11
CA SER A 281 -1.15 31.60 26.48
C SER A 281 0.33 31.99 26.53
N HIS A 282 1.03 32.05 25.39
CA HIS A 282 2.36 32.63 25.29
C HIS A 282 2.36 33.68 24.18
N SER A 283 2.97 34.82 24.45
CA SER A 283 3.02 36.04 23.63
C SER A 283 3.80 35.91 22.30
N THR A 284 3.94 34.69 21.77
CA THR A 284 4.54 34.39 20.49
C THR A 284 3.68 33.40 19.73
N SER A 285 3.33 33.73 18.49
CA SER A 285 2.60 32.91 17.53
C SER A 285 3.41 31.66 17.13
N ALA A 286 3.62 30.75 18.06
CA ALA A 286 4.35 29.51 17.82
C ALA A 286 3.42 28.51 17.14
N PHE A 287 3.77 28.03 15.95
CA PHE A 287 3.08 26.89 15.35
C PHE A 287 3.73 25.59 15.84
N CYS A 288 2.92 24.56 16.07
CA CYS A 288 3.37 23.22 16.37
C CYS A 288 3.31 22.36 15.10
N LEU A 289 4.34 21.56 14.86
CA LEU A 289 4.37 20.61 13.75
C LEU A 289 3.96 19.23 14.25
N VAL A 290 2.93 18.68 13.61
CA VAL A 290 2.47 17.30 13.82
C VAL A 290 2.93 16.47 12.63
N ARG A 291 3.78 15.48 12.87
CA ARG A 291 4.19 14.49 11.85
C ARG A 291 3.45 13.18 12.07
N VAL A 292 2.98 12.57 11.00
CA VAL A 292 2.38 11.23 11.02
C VAL A 292 3.18 10.32 10.12
N THR A 293 3.63 9.18 10.66
CA THR A 293 4.36 8.13 9.91
C THR A 293 3.77 6.76 10.20
N GLY A 294 3.89 5.84 9.24
CA GLY A 294 3.45 4.46 9.45
C GLY A 294 4.21 3.76 10.59
N GLU A 295 5.50 4.07 10.79
CA GLU A 295 6.35 3.35 11.75
C GLU A 295 6.20 3.87 13.19
N THR A 296 6.20 5.19 13.37
CA THR A 296 6.25 5.83 14.71
C THR A 296 4.91 6.37 15.20
N GLY A 297 3.87 6.37 14.36
CA GLY A 297 2.55 6.87 14.74
C GLY A 297 2.45 8.39 14.58
N ILE A 298 1.89 9.06 15.60
CA ILE A 298 1.73 10.51 15.63
C ILE A 298 2.84 11.12 16.48
N GLU A 299 3.54 12.09 15.94
CA GLU A 299 4.61 12.84 16.61
C GLU A 299 4.27 14.33 16.64
N MET A 300 4.54 14.97 17.77
CA MET A 300 4.43 16.41 17.95
C MET A 300 5.80 16.96 18.31
N GLU A 301 6.29 17.94 17.55
CA GLU A 301 7.64 18.50 17.73
C GLU A 301 8.73 17.40 17.75
N TRP A 302 8.58 16.42 16.85
CA TRP A 302 9.48 15.26 16.71
C TRP A 302 9.55 14.34 17.94
N LYS A 303 8.58 14.45 18.85
CA LYS A 303 8.39 13.53 19.97
C LYS A 303 7.13 12.70 19.76
N THR A 304 7.20 11.40 19.99
CA THR A 304 6.04 10.51 19.89
C THR A 304 4.93 10.97 20.84
N PHE A 305 3.78 11.32 20.26
CA PHE A 305 2.56 11.65 20.99
C PHE A 305 1.79 10.38 21.35
N CYS A 306 1.47 9.56 20.34
CA CYS A 306 0.88 8.23 20.54
C CYS A 306 1.06 7.34 19.31
N ASP A 307 0.92 6.03 19.52
CA ASP A 307 0.79 5.07 18.43
C ASP A 307 -0.69 4.92 18.01
N PHE A 308 -0.96 4.46 16.79
CA PHE A 308 -2.32 4.33 16.26
C PHE A 308 -3.20 3.44 17.15
N LYS A 309 -2.64 2.35 17.68
CA LYS A 309 -3.38 1.40 18.55
C LYS A 309 -3.90 2.01 19.85
N ASP A 310 -3.32 3.14 20.28
CA ASP A 310 -3.65 3.83 21.53
C ASP A 310 -4.80 4.82 21.33
N ILE A 311 -5.20 5.09 20.08
CA ILE A 311 -6.28 6.02 19.74
C ILE A 311 -7.63 5.34 19.99
N ILE A 312 -8.48 6.00 20.77
CA ILE A 312 -9.83 5.53 21.11
C ILE A 312 -10.88 6.19 20.23
N ASP A 313 -10.78 7.52 20.03
CA ASP A 313 -11.75 8.31 19.28
C ASP A 313 -11.09 9.58 18.70
N ILE A 314 -11.65 10.10 17.61
CA ILE A 314 -11.23 11.35 16.97
C ILE A 314 -12.48 12.15 16.60
N LYS A 315 -12.58 13.37 17.12
CA LYS A 315 -13.72 14.27 16.84
C LYS A 315 -13.27 15.47 16.03
N ILE A 316 -14.01 15.80 14.98
CA ILE A 316 -13.85 17.04 14.23
C ILE A 316 -14.94 18.01 14.67
N LYS A 317 -14.57 19.13 15.31
CA LYS A 317 -15.49 20.18 15.77
C LYS A 317 -15.26 21.45 14.96
N ARG A 318 -16.31 22.20 14.63
CA ARG A 318 -16.14 23.53 14.03
C ARG A 318 -15.65 24.51 15.09
N VAL A 319 -14.67 25.35 14.75
CA VAL A 319 -14.21 26.42 15.65
C VAL A 319 -15.12 27.63 15.43
N CYS A 320 -15.91 28.00 16.44
CA CYS A 320 -16.70 29.24 16.43
C CYS A 320 -15.98 30.28 17.30
N HIS A 321 -14.97 30.96 16.74
CA HIS A 321 -14.41 32.17 17.34
C HIS A 321 -14.56 33.30 16.34
N GLU A 322 -14.97 34.48 16.82
CA GLU A 322 -15.21 35.70 16.01
C GLU A 322 -13.97 36.21 15.25
N GLN A 323 -12.81 35.57 15.42
CA GLN A 323 -11.51 35.97 14.84
C GLN A 323 -10.84 34.86 13.99
N VAL A 324 -11.51 33.73 13.74
CA VAL A 324 -10.97 32.62 12.93
C VAL A 324 -11.76 32.52 11.61
N PRO A 325 -11.12 32.24 10.45
CA PRO A 325 -11.85 32.02 9.20
C PRO A 325 -12.96 30.99 9.37
N GLN A 326 -14.13 31.25 8.76
CA GLN A 326 -15.36 30.43 8.87
C GLN A 326 -15.18 28.94 8.52
N ASP A 327 -14.06 28.54 7.91
CA ASP A 327 -13.70 27.19 7.45
C ASP A 327 -12.78 26.39 8.40
N SER A 328 -12.36 26.95 9.53
CA SER A 328 -11.47 26.25 10.46
C SER A 328 -12.24 25.25 11.35
N ARG A 329 -11.68 24.05 11.49
CA ARG A 329 -12.16 22.99 12.36
C ARG A 329 -11.06 22.49 13.30
N MET A 330 -11.43 22.20 14.52
CA MET A 330 -10.57 21.62 15.53
C MET A 330 -10.70 20.10 15.49
N VAL A 331 -9.56 19.42 15.36
CA VAL A 331 -9.48 17.97 15.49
C VAL A 331 -9.09 17.66 16.94
N THR A 332 -10.06 17.21 17.73
CA THR A 332 -9.80 16.72 19.08
C THR A 332 -9.53 15.22 19.00
N ILE A 333 -8.26 14.83 19.08
CA ILE A 333 -7.87 13.46 19.46
C ILE A 333 -7.99 13.42 20.99
N THR A 334 -8.72 12.47 21.56
CA THR A 334 -9.00 12.44 23.01
C THR A 334 -7.76 12.12 23.86
N ARG A 335 -6.93 13.15 24.06
CA ARG A 335 -6.18 13.53 25.28
C ARG A 335 -6.09 15.06 25.19
N LYS A 336 -6.72 15.78 26.14
CA LYS A 336 -7.00 17.25 26.11
C LYS A 336 -5.95 18.09 25.36
N ASP A 337 -6.37 18.82 24.32
CA ASP A 337 -5.83 20.11 23.84
C ASP A 337 -6.72 20.68 22.69
N ASP A 338 -6.95 21.99 22.68
CA ASP A 338 -7.79 22.72 21.69
C ASP A 338 -6.90 23.42 20.63
N ARG A 339 -6.89 22.98 19.36
CA ARG A 339 -6.17 23.62 18.23
C ARG A 339 -6.85 23.35 16.86
N GLY A 340 -6.86 24.30 15.94
CA GLY A 340 -7.60 24.22 14.66
C GLY A 340 -6.75 24.02 13.40
N LEU A 341 -7.26 23.23 12.44
CA LEU A 341 -6.83 23.07 11.04
C LEU A 341 -7.92 23.63 10.10
N SER A 342 -7.65 23.87 8.81
CA SER A 342 -8.76 24.08 7.85
C SER A 342 -9.60 22.81 7.72
N LEU A 343 -10.86 22.90 7.26
CA LEU A 343 -11.69 21.71 7.04
C LEU A 343 -11.02 20.67 6.13
N LYS A 344 -10.44 21.10 5.01
CA LYS A 344 -9.77 20.21 4.05
C LYS A 344 -8.57 19.50 4.69
N GLU A 345 -7.73 20.25 5.41
CA GLU A 345 -6.58 19.70 6.12
C GLU A 345 -7.00 18.78 7.28
N ALA A 346 -8.06 19.13 8.02
CA ALA A 346 -8.61 18.31 9.08
C ALA A 346 -9.10 16.95 8.56
N LEU A 347 -9.86 16.94 7.45
CA LEU A 347 -10.31 15.69 6.82
C LEU A 347 -9.15 14.88 6.24
N SER A 348 -8.16 15.56 5.64
CA SER A 348 -6.91 14.93 5.18
C SER A 348 -6.17 14.27 6.34
N PHE A 349 -5.97 14.98 7.45
CA PHE A 349 -5.29 14.49 8.65
C PHE A 349 -6.03 13.32 9.30
N VAL A 350 -7.34 13.45 9.55
CA VAL A 350 -8.11 12.38 10.20
C VAL A 350 -8.18 11.14 9.30
N SER A 351 -8.33 11.29 7.98
CA SER A 351 -8.29 10.15 7.05
C SER A 351 -6.93 9.45 6.98
N LEU A 352 -5.83 10.15 7.24
CA LEU A 352 -4.49 9.56 7.37
C LEU A 352 -4.39 8.69 8.63
N VAL A 353 -4.77 9.24 9.78
CA VAL A 353 -4.73 8.53 11.06
C VAL A 353 -5.66 7.31 11.03
N ASP A 354 -6.87 7.48 10.51
CA ASP A 354 -7.87 6.43 10.34
C ASP A 354 -7.41 5.32 9.38
N GLY A 355 -6.74 5.66 8.28
CA GLY A 355 -6.17 4.69 7.35
C GLY A 355 -5.02 3.89 7.96
N TYR A 356 -4.10 4.53 8.68
CA TYR A 356 -3.05 3.81 9.41
C TYR A 356 -3.63 2.93 10.52
N PHE A 357 -4.62 3.42 11.29
CA PHE A 357 -5.32 2.61 12.30
C PHE A 357 -5.92 1.33 11.71
N ARG A 358 -6.54 1.41 10.52
CA ARG A 358 -7.04 0.23 9.82
C ARG A 358 -5.93 -0.74 9.42
N LEU A 359 -4.79 -0.21 8.97
CA LEU A 359 -3.66 -1.02 8.52
C LEU A 359 -2.88 -1.64 9.67
N THR A 360 -2.89 -1.07 10.88
CA THR A 360 -2.06 -1.54 12.01
C THR A 360 -2.85 -2.14 13.17
N THR A 361 -4.14 -1.84 13.29
CA THR A 361 -4.91 -2.13 14.50
C THR A 361 -6.22 -2.84 14.21
N ASP A 362 -7.09 -2.26 13.37
CA ASP A 362 -8.40 -2.85 13.08
C ASP A 362 -8.88 -2.55 11.66
N SER A 363 -8.75 -3.55 10.78
CA SER A 363 -9.10 -3.45 9.36
C SER A 363 -10.55 -3.10 9.05
N SER A 364 -11.48 -3.24 9.99
CA SER A 364 -12.92 -2.96 9.80
C SER A 364 -13.39 -1.70 10.53
N HIS A 365 -12.47 -0.93 11.11
CA HIS A 365 -12.78 0.27 11.90
C HIS A 365 -12.85 1.55 11.06
N TYR A 366 -13.59 2.54 11.57
CA TYR A 366 -13.54 3.93 11.15
C TYR A 366 -13.83 4.86 12.35
N PHE A 367 -13.16 6.01 12.44
CA PHE A 367 -13.37 6.95 13.56
C PHE A 367 -14.65 7.80 13.41
N CYS A 368 -14.94 8.31 12.21
CA CYS A 368 -16.15 9.09 11.97
C CYS A 368 -16.71 8.87 10.56
N GLN A 369 -18.02 9.06 10.40
CA GLN A 369 -18.72 8.80 9.13
C GLN A 369 -18.24 9.73 8.00
N ASP A 370 -17.88 10.97 8.32
CA ASP A 370 -17.42 11.99 7.37
C ASP A 370 -16.17 11.57 6.60
N ILE A 371 -15.37 10.64 7.12
CA ILE A 371 -14.14 10.12 6.49
C ILE A 371 -14.17 8.60 6.27
N ALA A 372 -15.28 7.93 6.63
CA ALA A 372 -15.37 6.48 6.59
C ALA A 372 -15.36 5.97 5.14
N PRO A 373 -14.53 4.97 4.81
CA PRO A 373 -14.60 4.36 3.48
C PRO A 373 -15.97 3.69 3.24
N PRO A 374 -16.70 4.03 2.16
CA PRO A 374 -18.00 3.45 1.86
C PRO A 374 -18.02 1.91 1.86
N SER A 375 -16.94 1.26 1.42
CA SER A 375 -16.81 -0.20 1.40
C SER A 375 -16.79 -0.82 2.79
N ILE A 376 -16.24 -0.12 3.79
CA ILE A 376 -16.24 -0.55 5.19
C ILE A 376 -17.65 -0.46 5.77
N LEU A 377 -18.36 0.65 5.53
CA LEU A 377 -19.75 0.80 5.95
C LEU A 377 -20.65 -0.28 5.32
N ASN A 378 -20.47 -0.54 4.03
CA ASN A 378 -21.17 -1.61 3.33
C ASN A 378 -20.79 -3.00 3.85
N GLY A 379 -19.52 -3.22 4.20
CA GLY A 379 -19.03 -4.45 4.82
C GLY A 379 -19.71 -4.71 6.16
N ILE A 380 -19.79 -3.71 7.04
CA ILE A 380 -20.48 -3.81 8.33
C ILE A 380 -21.97 -4.14 8.13
N LYS A 381 -22.66 -3.42 7.22
CA LYS A 381 -24.08 -3.66 6.91
C LYS A 381 -24.38 -5.08 6.42
N ASN A 382 -23.48 -5.65 5.61
CA ASN A 382 -23.64 -7.00 5.05
C ASN A 382 -22.96 -8.08 5.88
N HIS A 383 -22.33 -7.72 6.99
CA HIS A 383 -21.44 -8.61 7.74
C HIS A 383 -20.45 -9.32 6.78
N CYS A 384 -19.73 -8.53 6.00
CA CYS A 384 -18.71 -9.01 5.08
C CYS A 384 -17.34 -8.63 5.61
N HIS A 385 -16.42 -9.57 5.67
CA HIS A 385 -15.00 -9.26 5.90
C HIS A 385 -14.44 -8.55 4.67
N GLY A 386 -13.38 -7.77 4.89
CA GLY A 386 -12.52 -7.32 3.82
C GLY A 386 -11.82 -8.47 3.07
N PRO A 387 -10.80 -8.15 2.25
CA PRO A 387 -10.08 -9.12 1.41
C PRO A 387 -9.15 -10.06 2.20
N ILE A 388 -9.72 -10.81 3.16
CA ILE A 388 -8.98 -11.82 3.93
C ILE A 388 -8.76 -13.08 3.10
N THR A 389 -7.63 -13.75 3.31
CA THR A 389 -7.35 -15.01 2.61
C THR A 389 -8.20 -16.15 3.16
N SER A 390 -8.36 -17.20 2.34
CA SER A 390 -9.05 -18.43 2.74
C SER A 390 -8.45 -19.04 4.02
N LYS A 391 -7.12 -18.96 4.20
CA LYS A 391 -6.45 -19.44 5.42
C LYS A 391 -6.97 -18.75 6.70
N PHE A 392 -7.13 -17.43 6.68
CA PHE A 392 -7.69 -16.68 7.81
C PHE A 392 -9.16 -16.99 8.04
N ALA A 393 -9.94 -17.08 6.96
CA ALA A 393 -11.34 -17.44 7.03
C ALA A 393 -11.55 -18.83 7.67
N VAL A 394 -10.80 -19.83 7.21
CA VAL A 394 -10.84 -21.19 7.75
C VAL A 394 -10.38 -21.22 9.20
N ASN A 395 -9.29 -20.53 9.55
CA ASN A 395 -8.81 -20.46 10.93
C ASN A 395 -9.87 -19.87 11.87
N LYS A 396 -10.60 -18.84 11.44
CA LYS A 396 -11.69 -18.25 12.20
C LYS A 396 -12.83 -19.23 12.43
N LEU A 397 -13.25 -19.96 11.39
CA LEU A 397 -14.30 -20.97 11.51
C LEU A 397 -13.86 -22.13 12.44
N LYS A 398 -12.61 -22.58 12.34
CA LYS A 398 -12.03 -23.58 13.27
C LYS A 398 -12.10 -23.11 14.72
N LYS A 399 -11.71 -21.86 14.99
CA LYS A 399 -11.74 -21.27 16.34
C LYS A 399 -13.14 -21.01 16.88
N SER A 400 -14.14 -20.89 16.01
CA SER A 400 -15.53 -20.66 16.43
C SER A 400 -16.15 -21.86 17.15
N GLY A 401 -15.60 -23.07 16.98
CA GLY A 401 -16.10 -24.29 17.62
C GLY A 401 -17.43 -24.80 17.06
N PHE A 402 -18.02 -24.14 16.06
CA PHE A 402 -19.29 -24.54 15.45
C PHE A 402 -19.09 -25.75 14.53
N LYS A 403 -19.89 -26.81 14.74
CA LYS A 403 -19.90 -28.02 13.90
C LYS A 403 -20.96 -27.90 12.81
N GLY A 404 -20.55 -28.06 11.54
CA GLY A 404 -21.41 -28.06 10.34
C GLY A 404 -22.16 -26.75 10.08
N SER A 405 -22.27 -26.33 8.82
CA SER A 405 -23.04 -25.14 8.36
C SER A 405 -22.53 -23.76 8.79
N ALA A 406 -21.51 -23.68 9.66
CA ALA A 406 -20.90 -22.41 10.03
C ALA A 406 -20.22 -21.77 8.82
N PHE A 407 -20.38 -20.46 8.63
CA PHE A 407 -19.82 -19.77 7.49
C PHE A 407 -19.40 -18.34 7.80
N LEU A 408 -18.64 -17.75 6.87
CA LEU A 408 -18.42 -16.31 6.83
C LEU A 408 -18.41 -15.81 5.40
N LEU A 409 -18.73 -14.53 5.24
CA LEU A 409 -18.68 -13.80 3.98
C LEU A 409 -17.43 -12.92 3.96
N ARG A 410 -16.71 -12.92 2.85
CA ARG A 410 -15.49 -12.11 2.65
C ARG A 410 -15.32 -11.64 1.22
N GLN A 411 -14.66 -10.50 1.04
CA GLN A 411 -14.19 -10.07 -0.28
C GLN A 411 -13.04 -10.96 -0.77
N SER A 412 -12.89 -11.07 -2.09
CA SER A 412 -11.73 -11.74 -2.68
C SER A 412 -10.47 -10.90 -2.51
N PRO A 413 -9.34 -11.50 -2.12
CA PRO A 413 -8.06 -10.79 -2.06
C PRO A 413 -7.46 -10.46 -3.43
N LYS A 414 -8.02 -11.00 -4.52
CA LYS A 414 -7.45 -10.92 -5.87
C LYS A 414 -8.32 -10.16 -6.88
N ASP A 415 -9.62 -10.05 -6.62
CA ASP A 415 -10.59 -9.50 -7.56
C ASP A 415 -11.63 -8.69 -6.79
N TYR A 416 -11.90 -7.46 -7.22
CA TYR A 416 -12.80 -6.53 -6.52
C TYR A 416 -14.27 -6.93 -6.62
N ASP A 417 -14.64 -7.63 -7.69
CA ASP A 417 -16.03 -7.98 -7.99
C ASP A 417 -16.37 -9.38 -7.48
N ASN A 418 -15.40 -10.09 -6.88
CA ASN A 418 -15.60 -11.42 -6.34
C ASN A 418 -15.64 -11.42 -4.81
N PHE A 419 -16.54 -12.23 -4.27
CA PHE A 419 -16.72 -12.50 -2.85
C PHE A 419 -16.74 -14.01 -2.62
N PHE A 420 -16.62 -14.42 -1.37
CA PHE A 420 -16.70 -15.83 -1.00
C PHE A 420 -17.57 -16.02 0.24
N HIS A 421 -18.46 -17.02 0.18
CA HIS A 421 -18.90 -17.71 1.39
C HIS A 421 -17.91 -18.83 1.68
N THR A 422 -17.10 -18.67 2.74
CA THR A 422 -16.29 -19.77 3.26
C THR A 422 -17.17 -20.56 4.23
N VAL A 423 -17.45 -21.83 3.93
CA VAL A 423 -18.42 -22.67 4.65
C VAL A 423 -17.73 -23.91 5.23
N CYS A 424 -18.02 -24.21 6.49
CA CYS A 424 -17.68 -25.47 7.15
C CYS A 424 -18.69 -26.55 6.75
N VAL A 425 -18.19 -27.59 6.09
CA VAL A 425 -18.96 -28.74 5.61
C VAL A 425 -18.57 -29.96 6.42
N GLN A 426 -19.55 -30.70 6.92
CA GLN A 426 -19.28 -31.95 7.64
C GLN A 426 -19.13 -33.09 6.65
N THR A 427 -17.97 -33.74 6.64
CA THR A 427 -17.70 -34.94 5.83
C THR A 427 -17.49 -36.17 6.74
N PRO A 428 -17.53 -37.40 6.19
CA PRO A 428 -17.20 -38.61 6.96
C PRO A 428 -15.79 -38.58 7.59
N LEU A 429 -14.86 -37.84 6.99
CA LEU A 429 -13.48 -37.70 7.47
C LEU A 429 -13.29 -36.54 8.47
N GLY A 430 -14.35 -35.80 8.78
CA GLY A 430 -14.33 -34.62 9.65
C GLY A 430 -14.76 -33.32 8.97
N PRO A 431 -14.57 -32.17 9.62
CA PRO A 431 -14.94 -30.87 9.06
C PRO A 431 -13.99 -30.48 7.92
N ASP A 432 -14.57 -30.21 6.76
CA ASP A 432 -13.90 -29.63 5.59
C ASP A 432 -14.38 -28.18 5.39
N TYR A 433 -13.59 -27.37 4.68
CA TYR A 433 -13.88 -25.96 4.47
C TYR A 433 -13.82 -25.62 2.99
N LYS A 434 -14.95 -25.13 2.46
CA LYS A 434 -15.08 -24.81 1.05
C LYS A 434 -15.36 -23.33 0.84
N ASP A 435 -14.75 -22.75 -0.18
CA ASP A 435 -15.03 -21.40 -0.64
C ASP A 435 -16.03 -21.44 -1.78
N CYS A 436 -17.20 -20.85 -1.57
CA CYS A 436 -18.21 -20.66 -2.60
C CYS A 436 -18.05 -19.27 -3.22
N LEU A 437 -17.73 -19.20 -4.51
CA LEU A 437 -17.54 -17.95 -5.25
C LEU A 437 -18.88 -17.24 -5.47
N ILE A 438 -18.88 -15.95 -5.18
CA ILE A 438 -19.98 -15.03 -5.49
C ILE A 438 -19.40 -13.95 -6.40
N ILE A 439 -20.04 -13.71 -7.55
CA ILE A 439 -19.62 -12.70 -8.52
C ILE A 439 -20.62 -11.55 -8.48
N LYS A 440 -20.12 -10.34 -8.30
CA LYS A 440 -20.86 -9.08 -8.34
C LYS A 440 -20.73 -8.47 -9.74
N ASN A 441 -21.78 -8.60 -10.54
CA ASN A 441 -21.96 -7.81 -11.76
C ASN A 441 -22.98 -6.69 -11.44
N GLU A 442 -24.06 -6.58 -12.22
CA GLU A 442 -25.25 -5.80 -11.85
C GLU A 442 -25.96 -6.42 -10.62
N HIS A 443 -25.96 -7.76 -10.56
CA HIS A 443 -26.49 -8.55 -9.46
C HIS A 443 -25.41 -9.45 -8.86
N TYR A 444 -25.66 -9.97 -7.66
CA TYR A 444 -24.84 -11.00 -7.04
C TYR A 444 -25.30 -12.37 -7.51
N THR A 445 -24.34 -13.20 -7.94
CA THR A 445 -24.62 -14.51 -8.55
C THR A 445 -23.64 -15.56 -8.04
N LEU A 446 -24.06 -16.82 -8.02
CA LEU A 446 -23.19 -17.97 -7.81
C LEU A 446 -23.01 -18.69 -9.15
N PRO A 447 -21.77 -18.98 -9.59
CA PRO A 447 -21.53 -19.74 -10.81
C PRO A 447 -22.29 -21.07 -10.81
N GLY A 448 -23.01 -21.35 -11.91
CA GLY A 448 -23.83 -22.56 -12.04
C GLY A 448 -25.23 -22.45 -11.43
N VAL A 449 -25.61 -21.32 -10.83
CA VAL A 449 -26.97 -21.06 -10.33
C VAL A 449 -27.59 -19.91 -11.12
N GLN A 450 -28.80 -20.10 -11.64
CA GLN A 450 -29.52 -19.08 -12.43
C GLN A 450 -30.10 -17.92 -11.59
N LYS A 451 -30.17 -18.07 -10.26
CA LYS A 451 -30.78 -17.08 -9.37
C LYS A 451 -29.90 -15.85 -9.20
N LEU A 452 -30.51 -14.68 -9.34
CA LEU A 452 -29.89 -13.37 -9.19
C LEU A 452 -30.32 -12.75 -7.85
N PHE A 453 -29.42 -11.99 -7.22
CA PHE A 453 -29.69 -11.30 -5.97
C PHE A 453 -29.29 -9.83 -6.05
N SER A 454 -30.10 -8.95 -5.47
CA SER A 454 -29.83 -7.51 -5.43
C SER A 454 -28.75 -7.13 -4.41
N SER A 455 -28.56 -7.97 -3.37
CA SER A 455 -27.59 -7.73 -2.31
C SER A 455 -26.98 -9.01 -1.75
N LEU A 456 -25.79 -8.88 -1.13
CA LEU A 456 -25.15 -9.97 -0.40
C LEU A 456 -26.00 -10.47 0.77
N ARG A 457 -26.75 -9.59 1.41
CA ARG A 457 -27.69 -9.94 2.49
C ARG A 457 -28.82 -10.82 1.97
N GLU A 458 -29.45 -10.44 0.87
CA GLU A 458 -30.53 -11.23 0.23
C GLU A 458 -30.03 -12.63 -0.17
N LEU A 459 -28.87 -12.69 -0.85
CA LEU A 459 -28.21 -13.93 -1.23
C LEU A 459 -27.94 -14.82 -0.01
N THR A 460 -27.36 -14.24 1.05
CA THR A 460 -27.06 -14.97 2.28
C THR A 460 -28.33 -15.50 2.94
N SER A 461 -29.35 -14.66 3.11
CA SER A 461 -30.64 -15.05 3.70
C SER A 461 -31.35 -16.13 2.89
N TYR A 462 -31.26 -16.10 1.57
CA TYR A 462 -31.83 -17.14 0.72
C TYR A 462 -31.19 -18.51 1.00
N TYR A 463 -29.86 -18.61 1.05
CA TYR A 463 -29.15 -19.87 1.30
C TYR A 463 -29.07 -20.27 2.78
N GLN A 464 -29.55 -19.42 3.70
CA GLN A 464 -29.87 -19.86 5.06
C GLN A 464 -31.10 -20.77 5.09
N HIS A 465 -32.06 -20.54 4.19
CA HIS A 465 -33.30 -21.31 4.13
C HIS A 465 -33.27 -22.42 3.07
N ASN A 466 -32.46 -22.23 2.01
CA ASN A 466 -32.34 -23.15 0.86
C ASN A 466 -31.00 -23.89 0.85
N LYS A 467 -30.99 -25.11 0.31
CA LYS A 467 -29.76 -25.91 0.19
C LYS A 467 -28.91 -25.40 -0.98
N LEU A 468 -27.61 -25.28 -0.74
CA LEU A 468 -26.57 -25.03 -1.73
C LEU A 468 -25.74 -26.30 -1.89
N LEU A 469 -25.49 -26.73 -3.13
CA LEU A 469 -24.63 -27.88 -3.39
C LEU A 469 -23.16 -27.41 -3.44
N LEU A 470 -22.35 -27.82 -2.45
CA LEU A 470 -20.93 -27.50 -2.38
C LEU A 470 -20.11 -28.79 -2.53
N ALA A 471 -19.48 -28.97 -3.70
CA ALA A 471 -18.73 -30.18 -4.04
C ALA A 471 -19.55 -31.46 -3.75
N GLU A 472 -20.76 -31.52 -4.31
CA GLU A 472 -21.73 -32.63 -4.16
C GLU A 472 -22.33 -32.79 -2.75
N VAL A 473 -21.92 -31.99 -1.76
CA VAL A 473 -22.52 -31.98 -0.43
C VAL A 473 -23.60 -30.88 -0.34
N PRO A 474 -24.88 -31.22 -0.10
CA PRO A 474 -25.92 -30.24 0.10
C PRO A 474 -25.81 -29.60 1.49
N VAL A 475 -25.58 -28.29 1.53
CA VAL A 475 -25.37 -27.51 2.76
C VAL A 475 -26.32 -26.33 2.81
N LYS A 476 -26.89 -26.04 3.99
CA LYS A 476 -27.53 -24.75 4.26
C LYS A 476 -26.56 -23.85 5.00
N LEU A 477 -26.60 -22.55 4.75
CA LEU A 477 -25.82 -21.60 5.54
C LEU A 477 -26.45 -21.50 6.94
N GLY A 478 -25.68 -21.84 7.96
CA GLY A 478 -26.13 -21.85 9.34
C GLY A 478 -25.65 -20.61 10.09
N ARG A 479 -24.77 -20.82 11.06
CA ARG A 479 -24.25 -19.75 11.91
C ARG A 479 -23.16 -18.95 11.21
N TYR A 480 -23.33 -17.64 11.22
CA TYR A 480 -22.39 -16.70 10.64
C TYR A 480 -21.33 -16.26 11.66
N SER A 481 -20.07 -16.06 11.21
CA SER A 481 -18.98 -15.54 12.04
C SER A 481 -18.59 -14.09 11.65
N PRO A 482 -18.98 -13.04 12.40
CA PRO A 482 -18.69 -11.62 12.09
C PRO A 482 -17.22 -11.22 12.18
N PRO A 483 -16.75 -10.22 11.40
CA PRO A 483 -15.53 -9.46 11.71
C PRO A 483 -15.55 -9.04 13.18
N ARG A 484 -14.45 -9.26 13.89
CA ARG A 484 -14.34 -8.86 15.29
C ARG A 484 -13.41 -7.65 15.40
N PRO A 485 -13.65 -6.73 16.37
CA PRO A 485 -12.74 -5.63 16.61
C PRO A 485 -11.31 -6.14 16.88
N LYS A 486 -10.33 -5.44 16.31
CA LYS A 486 -8.88 -5.71 16.46
C LYS A 486 -8.48 -7.14 16.07
N GLU A 487 -9.21 -7.77 15.16
CA GLU A 487 -8.90 -9.12 14.68
C GLU A 487 -7.65 -9.14 13.78
N LEU A 488 -6.70 -10.00 14.12
CA LEU A 488 -5.47 -10.17 13.35
C LEU A 488 -5.72 -11.00 12.08
N THR A 489 -5.53 -10.36 10.92
CA THR A 489 -5.67 -10.95 9.59
C THR A 489 -4.53 -10.49 8.67
N ASN A 490 -4.44 -11.02 7.45
CA ASN A 490 -3.48 -10.54 6.44
C ASN A 490 -3.62 -9.05 6.05
N LEU A 491 -4.67 -8.38 6.52
CA LEU A 491 -4.88 -6.95 6.33
C LEU A 491 -4.07 -6.10 7.31
N ILE A 492 -3.70 -6.67 8.47
CA ILE A 492 -2.92 -6.00 9.51
C ILE A 492 -1.43 -6.10 9.18
N ILE A 493 -0.75 -4.96 9.30
CA ILE A 493 0.69 -4.79 9.15
C ILE A 493 1.30 -4.71 10.54
N ILE A 494 2.18 -5.66 10.84
CA ILE A 494 2.97 -5.72 12.05
C ILE A 494 4.22 -4.88 11.84
N ARG A 495 4.49 -4.01 12.82
CA ARG A 495 5.64 -3.11 12.86
C ARG A 495 6.59 -3.53 13.98
N ASN A 496 7.81 -3.02 13.94
CA ASN A 496 8.87 -3.39 14.88
C ASN A 496 8.52 -3.06 16.36
N ASN A 497 7.70 -2.02 16.59
CA ASN A 497 7.35 -1.55 17.95
C ASN A 497 6.10 -2.23 18.56
N SER A 498 5.50 -3.22 17.88
CA SER A 498 4.35 -3.97 18.39
C SER A 498 4.75 -5.36 18.87
N SER A 499 4.94 -5.53 20.19
CA SER A 499 4.95 -6.85 20.82
C SER A 499 3.55 -7.45 20.72
N VAL A 500 3.31 -8.31 19.73
CA VAL A 500 2.05 -9.05 19.64
C VAL A 500 2.18 -10.33 20.47
N GLU A 501 1.80 -10.27 21.75
CA GLU A 501 1.43 -11.48 22.49
C GLU A 501 0.12 -12.01 21.89
N ALA A 502 0.22 -12.98 20.98
CA ALA A 502 -0.94 -13.60 20.37
C ALA A 502 -1.69 -14.46 21.41
N GLN A 503 -2.78 -13.93 21.95
CA GLN A 503 -3.86 -14.71 22.57
C GLN A 503 -4.49 -15.63 21.50
N GLY A 504 -4.42 -16.95 21.71
CA GLY A 504 -5.21 -17.91 20.94
C GLY A 504 -4.43 -19.04 20.26
N SER A 505 -3.63 -19.76 21.04
CA SER A 505 -3.59 -21.22 21.02
C SER A 505 -3.92 -21.70 22.43
N PRO A 506 -4.65 -22.81 22.64
CA PRO A 506 -4.46 -23.55 23.88
C PRO A 506 -2.96 -23.79 23.95
N MET A 507 -2.33 -23.47 25.08
CA MET A 507 -1.02 -24.04 25.36
C MET A 507 -1.16 -25.54 25.01
N PRO A 508 -0.32 -26.13 24.13
CA PRO A 508 -0.21 -27.57 24.20
C PRO A 508 0.08 -27.84 25.66
N GLU A 509 -0.70 -28.72 26.29
CA GLU A 509 -0.40 -29.18 27.64
C GLU A 509 1.10 -29.36 27.68
N ARG A 510 1.77 -28.50 28.46
CA ARG A 510 3.17 -28.72 28.77
C ARG A 510 3.11 -30.07 29.45
N ASN A 511 3.43 -31.12 28.69
CA ASN A 511 4.02 -32.30 29.26
C ASN A 511 5.03 -31.75 30.25
N LYS A 512 4.76 -32.03 31.53
CA LYS A 512 5.52 -31.57 32.66
C LYS A 512 6.96 -32.05 32.45
N PHE A 513 7.77 -31.27 31.72
CA PHE A 513 9.20 -31.29 31.91
C PHE A 513 9.41 -30.57 33.23
N SER A 514 9.44 -31.40 34.28
CA SER A 514 9.92 -31.04 35.60
C SER A 514 11.18 -30.19 35.48
N HIS A 515 11.12 -28.98 36.03
CA HIS A 515 12.25 -28.14 36.45
C HIS A 515 13.54 -28.26 35.63
N ILE A 516 13.64 -27.53 34.52
CA ILE A 516 14.95 -27.09 34.02
C ILE A 516 15.21 -25.70 34.60
N GLN A 517 15.89 -25.68 35.75
CA GLN A 517 16.40 -24.46 36.36
C GLN A 517 17.77 -24.16 35.71
N PHE A 518 17.79 -23.19 34.80
CA PHE A 518 19.06 -22.69 34.25
C PHE A 518 19.82 -22.00 35.39
N HIS A 519 20.86 -22.66 35.89
CA HIS A 519 21.78 -22.04 36.82
C HIS A 519 22.66 -21.07 36.04
N MET A 520 22.36 -19.77 36.13
CA MET A 520 23.25 -18.74 35.63
C MET A 520 24.60 -18.83 36.37
N ILE A 521 25.66 -19.15 35.64
CA ILE A 521 27.02 -19.08 36.18
C ILE A 521 27.43 -17.61 36.17
N LYS A 522 27.67 -17.05 37.36
CA LYS A 522 28.16 -15.67 37.48
C LYS A 522 29.62 -15.63 37.06
N CYS A 523 30.01 -14.54 36.41
CA CYS A 523 31.39 -14.28 35.97
C CYS A 523 32.41 -14.40 37.14
N GLU A 524 31.95 -14.05 38.34
CA GLU A 524 32.66 -14.10 39.61
C GLU A 524 33.07 -15.54 40.03
N ASP A 525 32.30 -16.55 39.61
CA ASP A 525 32.46 -17.95 40.01
C ASP A 525 33.44 -18.71 39.12
N LEU A 526 34.06 -18.04 38.14
CA LEU A 526 34.87 -18.65 37.10
C LEU A 526 36.36 -18.34 37.31
N GLN A 527 37.19 -19.39 37.38
CA GLN A 527 38.63 -19.24 37.21
C GLN A 527 38.95 -19.22 35.73
N TRP A 528 39.46 -18.09 35.25
CA TRP A 528 39.84 -17.87 33.87
C TRP A 528 41.16 -18.56 33.54
N GLY A 529 41.16 -19.32 32.45
CA GLY A 529 42.32 -19.98 31.85
C GLY A 529 42.77 -19.26 30.58
N GLU A 530 43.37 -20.03 29.67
CA GLU A 530 43.99 -19.50 28.44
C GLU A 530 42.98 -18.81 27.49
N CYS A 531 43.48 -17.80 26.76
CA CYS A 531 42.73 -17.13 25.70
C CYS A 531 42.69 -18.03 24.46
N LEU A 532 41.48 -18.37 24.01
CA LEU A 532 41.24 -19.26 22.87
C LEU A 532 41.05 -18.51 21.55
N GLY A 533 40.95 -17.17 21.59
CA GLY A 533 40.87 -16.33 20.40
C GLY A 533 40.38 -14.91 20.68
N GLN A 534 40.74 -13.98 19.80
CA GLN A 534 40.33 -12.58 19.86
C GLN A 534 39.72 -12.13 18.53
N GLY A 535 38.49 -11.64 18.58
CA GLY A 535 37.86 -10.84 17.52
C GLY A 535 38.04 -9.34 17.77
N TYR A 536 37.57 -8.50 16.83
CA TYR A 536 37.70 -7.03 16.91
C TYR A 536 37.04 -6.41 18.15
N PHE A 537 36.03 -7.04 18.75
CA PHE A 537 35.31 -6.55 19.94
C PHE A 537 35.04 -7.62 21.00
N THR A 538 35.61 -8.83 20.86
CA THR A 538 35.36 -9.95 21.78
C THR A 538 36.62 -10.78 21.98
N ARG A 539 36.85 -11.23 23.23
CA ARG A 539 37.89 -12.20 23.58
C ARG A 539 37.22 -13.45 24.16
N ILE A 540 37.66 -14.61 23.70
CA ILE A 540 37.14 -15.91 24.13
C ILE A 540 38.18 -16.53 25.04
N PHE A 541 37.78 -16.92 26.24
CA PHE A 541 38.65 -17.56 27.22
C PHE A 541 38.08 -18.91 27.62
N LYS A 542 38.96 -19.86 27.92
CA LYS A 542 38.62 -21.07 28.65
C LYS A 542 38.41 -20.70 30.12
N ALA A 543 37.39 -21.22 30.80
CA ALA A 543 37.23 -21.01 32.24
C ALA A 543 36.70 -22.27 32.93
N ILE A 544 37.06 -22.46 34.19
CA ILE A 544 36.67 -23.61 35.02
C ILE A 544 35.95 -23.08 36.26
N LYS A 545 34.83 -23.70 36.65
CA LYS A 545 34.13 -23.44 37.91
C LYS A 545 34.56 -24.49 38.95
N PRO A 546 35.42 -24.17 39.93
CA PRO A 546 35.82 -25.13 40.96
C PRO A 546 34.64 -25.41 41.91
N THR A 547 34.21 -26.66 42.01
CA THR A 547 33.24 -27.13 43.01
C THR A 547 33.99 -27.61 44.25
N PHE A 548 33.84 -26.91 45.39
CA PHE A 548 34.32 -27.40 46.68
C PHE A 548 33.51 -28.63 47.11
N VAL A 549 34.17 -29.78 47.22
CA VAL A 549 33.59 -30.99 47.84
C VAL A 549 33.98 -30.96 49.31
N MET A 550 32.98 -30.79 50.19
CA MET A 550 33.14 -31.05 51.62
C MET A 550 33.17 -32.56 51.83
N GLU A 551 34.33 -33.11 52.20
CA GLU A 551 34.46 -34.47 52.69
C GLU A 551 33.56 -34.66 53.92
N ARG A 552 32.62 -35.62 53.85
CA ARG A 552 31.97 -36.14 55.05
C ARG A 552 32.88 -37.17 55.67
N ASN A 553 33.53 -36.82 56.78
CA ASN A 553 33.99 -37.79 57.76
C ASN A 553 32.77 -38.55 58.33
N THR A 554 33.00 -39.84 58.55
CA THR A 554 32.09 -40.86 59.11
C THR A 554 31.31 -40.44 60.33
#